data_AF-A0A6B2LRC0-F1
#
_entry.id   AF-A0A6B2LRC0-F1
#
_cell.length_a   1.000
_cell.length_b   1.000
_cell.length_c   1.000
_cell.angle_alpha   90.00
_cell.angle_beta   90.00
_cell.angle_gamma   90.00
#
_symmetry.space_group_name_H-M   'P 1'
#
loop_
_entity.id
_entity.type
_entity.pdbx_description
1 polymer ?
#
loop_
_entity_poly.entity_id
_entity_poly.type
_entity_poly.pdbx_seq_one_letter_code
_entity_poly.pdbx_strand_id
1 'polypeptide(L)'
;MYGEASRDYNTAVWVKKKLKKCFGLPGPNWSQKLKVLDVGALNNHFKDVVWMDVTAIDLNPQDESVKKMDFFEFEGENNFDVIVLSLVINCVGDVRKRGEMLKKAQVQKLG
;
A
#
# COMPACT_ATOMS: atom_id res chain seq x y z
N MET A 1 0.43 -9.68 -28.44
CA MET A 1 0.19 -10.87 -27.60
C MET A 1 0.05 -10.40 -26.17
N TYR A 2 -1.17 -10.13 -25.71
CA TYR A 2 -1.42 -9.93 -24.28
C TYR A 2 -1.75 -11.31 -23.71
N GLY A 3 -0.87 -11.85 -22.88
CA GLY A 3 -1.15 -13.09 -22.17
C GLY A 3 -2.40 -12.90 -21.32
N GLU A 4 -3.28 -13.91 -21.33
CA GLU A 4 -4.44 -13.94 -20.43
C GLU A 4 -3.95 -13.79 -18.99
N ALA A 5 -4.26 -12.65 -18.36
CA ALA A 5 -4.07 -12.51 -16.93
C ALA A 5 -4.91 -13.60 -16.26
N SER A 6 -4.26 -14.50 -15.51
CA SER A 6 -4.98 -15.49 -14.72
C SER A 6 -6.02 -14.77 -13.86
N ARG A 7 -7.28 -15.17 -13.95
CA ARG A 7 -8.45 -14.49 -13.36
C ARG A 7 -8.42 -14.39 -11.81
N ASP A 8 -7.42 -14.97 -11.15
CA ASP A 8 -7.30 -15.06 -9.68
C ASP A 8 -6.10 -14.29 -9.09
N TYR A 9 -5.59 -13.24 -9.74
CA TYR A 9 -4.52 -12.45 -9.14
C TYR A 9 -5.05 -11.55 -8.00
N ASN A 10 -4.92 -12.04 -6.76
CA ASN A 10 -5.23 -11.27 -5.57
C ASN A 10 -4.00 -10.49 -5.09
N THR A 11 -4.01 -9.17 -5.31
CA THR A 11 -2.89 -8.28 -4.94
C THR A 11 -2.54 -8.35 -3.46
N ALA A 12 -3.52 -8.50 -2.56
CA ALA A 12 -3.26 -8.61 -1.13
C ALA A 12 -2.50 -9.88 -0.78
N VAL A 13 -2.77 -11.01 -1.45
CA VAL A 13 -2.00 -12.26 -1.29
C VAL A 13 -0.54 -12.06 -1.72
N TRP A 14 -0.32 -11.43 -2.87
CA TRP A 14 1.02 -11.15 -3.37
C TRP A 14 1.80 -10.19 -2.45
N VAL A 15 1.17 -9.08 -2.01
CA VAL A 15 1.76 -8.12 -1.08
C VAL A 15 2.16 -8.81 0.21
N LYS A 16 1.26 -9.58 0.84
CA LYS A 16 1.60 -10.35 2.05
C LYS A 16 2.81 -11.25 1.84
N LYS A 17 2.86 -12.03 0.76
CA LYS A 17 4.00 -12.92 0.46
C LYS A 17 5.30 -12.13 0.28
N LYS A 18 5.23 -10.97 -0.39
CA LYS A 18 6.40 -10.13 -0.63
C LYS A 18 6.91 -9.50 0.67
N LEU A 19 6.03 -8.96 1.50
CA LEU A 19 6.37 -8.36 2.79
C LEU A 19 6.96 -9.40 3.75
N LYS A 20 6.37 -10.59 3.85
CA LYS A 20 6.95 -11.69 4.63
C LYS A 20 8.38 -12.02 4.21
N LYS A 21 8.66 -12.04 2.90
CA LYS A 21 10.01 -12.30 2.37
C LYS A 21 10.99 -11.15 2.65
N CYS A 22 10.54 -9.90 2.51
CA CYS A 22 11.40 -8.73 2.67
C CYS A 22 11.72 -8.41 4.14
N PHE A 23 10.76 -8.63 5.04
CA PHE A 23 10.84 -8.25 6.45
C PHE A 23 10.96 -9.45 7.40
N GLY A 24 10.90 -10.69 6.90
CA GLY A 24 11.02 -11.91 7.71
C GLY A 24 9.82 -12.16 8.63
N LEU A 25 8.59 -11.88 8.18
CA LEU A 25 7.39 -11.79 9.03
C LEU A 25 6.43 -13.00 8.93
N PRO A 26 5.68 -13.29 10.00
CA PRO A 26 6.04 -12.98 11.39
C PRO A 26 7.32 -13.76 11.76
N GLY A 27 8.28 -13.10 12.42
CA GLY A 27 9.57 -13.68 12.78
C GLY A 27 9.83 -13.64 14.29
N PRO A 28 10.84 -14.37 14.81
CA PRO A 28 11.12 -14.45 16.24
C PRO A 28 11.49 -13.11 16.90
N ASN A 29 11.92 -12.12 16.12
CA ASN A 29 12.27 -10.77 16.61
C ASN A 29 11.16 -9.74 16.37
N TRP A 30 9.94 -10.18 16.08
CA TRP A 30 8.81 -9.31 15.79
C TRP A 30 8.16 -8.78 17.06
N SER A 31 8.40 -7.51 17.39
CA SER A 31 7.80 -6.85 18.57
C SER A 31 6.77 -5.76 18.22
N GLN A 32 6.75 -5.26 16.98
CA GLN A 32 5.87 -4.17 16.53
C GLN A 32 5.25 -4.51 15.18
N LYS A 33 3.99 -4.10 14.96
CA LYS A 33 3.29 -4.30 13.68
C LYS A 33 3.93 -3.48 12.55
N LEU A 34 3.90 -4.00 11.32
CA LEU A 34 4.36 -3.28 10.14
C LEU A 34 3.34 -2.18 9.83
N LYS A 35 3.76 -0.91 9.84
CA LYS A 35 2.89 0.20 9.49
C LYS A 35 2.77 0.29 7.97
N VAL A 36 1.56 0.09 7.47
CA VAL A 36 1.29 0.05 6.02
C VAL A 36 0.27 1.13 5.64
N LEU A 37 0.63 1.94 4.66
CA LEU A 37 -0.28 2.87 3.99
C LEU A 37 -0.76 2.23 2.68
N ASP A 38 -2.05 1.92 2.57
CA ASP A 38 -2.67 1.37 1.37
C ASP A 38 -3.41 2.48 0.62
N VAL A 39 -2.84 2.94 -0.48
CA VAL A 39 -3.35 4.08 -1.25
C VAL A 39 -4.30 3.57 -2.33
N GLY A 40 -5.42 4.29 -2.53
CA GLY A 40 -6.45 3.96 -3.51
C GLY A 40 -7.18 2.66 -3.20
N ALA A 41 -7.38 2.38 -1.91
CA ALA A 41 -7.94 1.13 -1.45
C ALA A 41 -9.46 1.08 -1.68
N LEU A 42 -9.96 -0.01 -2.28
CA LEU A 42 -11.40 -0.24 -2.44
C LEU A 42 -12.09 -0.61 -1.11
N ASN A 43 -11.35 -1.29 -0.22
CA ASN A 43 -11.68 -1.62 1.15
C ASN A 43 -10.38 -1.95 1.90
N ASN A 44 -10.45 -2.17 3.22
CA ASN A 44 -9.29 -2.64 3.99
C ASN A 44 -9.08 -4.16 3.88
N HIS A 45 -8.54 -4.61 2.74
CA HIS A 45 -8.23 -6.03 2.46
C HIS A 45 -7.18 -6.66 3.40
N PHE A 46 -6.48 -5.84 4.19
CA PHE A 46 -5.45 -6.28 5.13
C PHE A 46 -5.92 -6.27 6.58
N LYS A 47 -7.19 -5.96 6.86
CA LYS A 47 -7.73 -5.82 8.24
C LYS A 47 -7.47 -7.03 9.15
N ASP A 48 -7.47 -8.24 8.60
CA ASP A 48 -7.29 -9.49 9.36
C ASP A 48 -5.82 -9.91 9.47
N VAL A 49 -4.89 -9.10 8.96
CA VAL A 49 -3.46 -9.40 8.99
C VAL A 49 -2.87 -8.91 10.31
N VAL A 50 -2.76 -9.82 11.27
CA VAL A 50 -2.35 -9.51 12.65
C VAL A 50 -0.98 -8.84 12.81
N TRP A 51 -0.08 -9.01 11.82
CA TRP A 51 1.24 -8.39 11.80
C TRP A 51 1.28 -7.09 10.98
N MET A 52 0.14 -6.55 10.55
CA MET A 52 0.07 -5.25 9.87
C MET A 52 -0.78 -4.28 10.68
N ASP A 53 -0.32 -3.03 10.75
CA ASP A 53 -1.10 -1.88 11.18
C ASP A 53 -1.38 -1.03 9.94
N VAL A 54 -2.63 -1.05 9.47
CA VAL A 54 -2.98 -0.63 8.11
C VAL A 54 -3.80 0.65 8.16
N THR A 55 -3.33 1.68 7.48
CA THR A 55 -4.12 2.85 7.13
C THR A 55 -4.47 2.77 5.65
N ALA A 56 -5.75 2.58 5.35
CA ALA A 56 -6.28 2.58 3.99
C ALA A 56 -6.84 3.97 3.65
N ILE A 57 -6.46 4.51 2.49
CA ILE A 57 -6.93 5.81 1.99
C ILE A 57 -7.42 5.73 0.55
N ASP A 58 -8.39 6.57 0.19
CA ASP A 58 -8.86 6.76 -1.18
C ASP A 58 -9.44 8.19 -1.37
N LEU A 59 -9.46 8.70 -2.60
CA LEU A 59 -10.05 10.01 -2.91
C LEU A 59 -11.58 10.00 -2.75
N ASN A 60 -12.23 8.90 -3.08
CA ASN A 60 -13.67 8.69 -3.10
C ASN A 60 -14.00 7.30 -2.55
N PRO A 61 -13.76 7.04 -1.24
CA PRO A 61 -13.93 5.71 -0.66
C PRO A 61 -15.37 5.22 -0.79
N GLN A 62 -15.52 3.93 -1.06
CA GLN A 62 -16.80 3.23 -1.14
C GLN A 62 -17.06 2.29 0.05
N ASP A 63 -16.10 2.23 0.99
CA ASP A 63 -16.12 1.36 2.16
C ASP A 63 -15.71 2.19 3.41
N GLU A 64 -16.44 2.01 4.51
CA GLU A 64 -16.26 2.77 5.76
C GLU A 64 -14.88 2.55 6.41
N SER A 65 -14.21 1.45 6.10
CA SER A 65 -12.86 1.16 6.60
C SER A 65 -11.76 1.95 5.88
N VAL A 66 -12.09 2.70 4.82
CA VAL A 66 -11.16 3.49 4.01
C VAL A 66 -11.37 4.98 4.28
N LYS A 67 -10.29 5.68 4.62
CA LYS A 67 -10.34 7.11 4.91
C LYS A 67 -10.35 7.91 3.61
N LYS A 68 -11.24 8.90 3.50
CA LYS A 68 -11.21 9.86 2.39
C LYS A 68 -9.98 10.77 2.51
N MET A 69 -9.04 10.67 1.58
CA MET A 69 -7.79 11.42 1.60
C MET A 69 -7.09 11.41 0.24
N ASP A 70 -6.55 12.55 -0.19
CA ASP A 70 -5.67 12.64 -1.35
C ASP A 70 -4.23 12.25 -0.96
N PHE A 71 -3.64 11.27 -1.65
CA PHE A 71 -2.26 10.89 -1.40
C PHE A 71 -1.25 12.01 -1.69
N PHE A 72 -1.53 12.92 -2.64
CA PHE A 72 -0.66 14.07 -2.90
C PHE A 72 -0.67 15.08 -1.76
N GLU A 73 -1.79 15.18 -1.04
CA GLU A 73 -1.96 16.07 0.12
C GLU A 73 -1.67 15.36 1.46
N PHE A 74 -1.51 14.04 1.44
CA PHE A 74 -1.24 13.26 2.64
C PHE A 74 0.10 13.63 3.27
N GLU A 75 0.08 13.99 4.55
CA GLU A 75 1.29 14.24 5.33
C GLU A 75 1.59 13.07 6.26
N GLY A 76 2.88 12.72 6.39
CA GLY A 76 3.33 11.68 7.33
C GLY A 76 3.55 10.32 6.68
N GLU A 77 3.77 10.26 5.37
CA GLU A 77 4.19 9.08 4.62
C GLU A 77 5.44 8.41 5.22
N ASN A 78 6.34 9.20 5.83
CA ASN A 78 7.55 8.71 6.50
C ASN A 78 7.26 7.96 7.82
N ASN A 79 6.03 7.98 8.32
CA ASN A 79 5.63 7.21 9.49
C ASN A 79 5.28 5.76 9.16
N PHE A 80 5.31 5.38 7.88
CA PHE A 80 4.96 4.05 7.40
C PHE A 80 6.21 3.29 6.93
N ASP A 81 6.25 2.00 7.23
CA ASP A 81 7.32 1.10 6.76
C ASP A 81 7.11 0.70 5.29
N VAL A 82 5.85 0.71 4.86
CA VAL A 82 5.42 0.29 3.51
C VAL A 82 4.32 1.20 3.00
N ILE A 83 4.45 1.61 1.73
CA ILE A 83 3.39 2.27 0.96
C ILE A 83 3.02 1.35 -0.19
N VAL A 84 1.72 1.02 -0.30
CA VAL A 84 1.17 0.17 -1.36
C VAL A 84 0.43 1.05 -2.38
N LEU A 85 0.87 1.02 -3.64
CA LEU A 85 0.29 1.77 -4.76
C LEU A 85 -0.33 0.82 -5.80
N SER A 86 -1.18 -0.11 -5.36
CA SER A 86 -1.74 -1.15 -6.23
C SER A 86 -2.67 -0.56 -7.28
N LEU A 87 -2.27 -0.58 -8.55
CA LEU A 87 -2.98 -0.01 -9.71
C LEU A 87 -3.22 1.52 -9.68
N VAL A 88 -3.05 2.19 -8.55
CA VAL A 88 -3.30 3.64 -8.39
C VAL A 88 -2.46 4.50 -9.30
N ILE A 89 -1.17 4.18 -9.46
CA ILE A 89 -0.28 4.97 -10.31
C ILE A 89 -0.77 5.02 -11.77
N ASN A 90 -1.51 3.99 -12.22
CA ASN A 90 -2.08 3.93 -13.57
C ASN A 90 -3.28 4.88 -13.73
N CYS A 91 -3.94 5.26 -12.63
CA CYS A 91 -5.08 6.18 -12.63
C CYS A 91 -4.65 7.66 -12.66
N VAL A 92 -3.36 7.95 -12.48
CA VAL A 92 -2.84 9.31 -12.58
C VAL A 92 -2.66 9.67 -14.06
N GLY A 93 -3.43 10.63 -14.55
CA GLY A 93 -3.45 11.00 -15.97
C GLY A 93 -2.18 11.68 -16.49
N ASP A 94 -1.43 12.36 -15.61
CA ASP A 94 -0.21 13.10 -15.97
C ASP A 94 1.06 12.31 -15.60
N VAL A 95 1.98 12.17 -16.55
CA VAL A 95 3.22 11.39 -16.37
C VAL A 95 4.15 12.00 -15.33
N ARG A 96 4.18 13.34 -15.19
CA ARG A 96 5.00 14.00 -14.17
C ARG A 96 4.41 13.75 -12.79
N LYS A 97 3.08 13.84 -12.64
CA LYS A 97 2.38 13.49 -11.41
C LYS A 97 2.60 12.03 -10.99
N ARG A 98 2.72 11.09 -11.94
CA ARG A 98 3.15 9.70 -11.61
C ARG A 98 4.54 9.67 -10.99
N GLY A 99 5.48 10.43 -11.56
CA GLY A 99 6.82 10.60 -11.01
C GLY A 99 6.80 11.20 -9.61
N GLU A 100 6.00 12.23 -9.37
CA GLU A 100 5.84 12.83 -8.04
C GLU A 100 5.21 11.86 -7.03
N MET A 101 4.22 11.06 -7.44
CA MET A 101 3.66 10.00 -6.60
C MET A 101 4.73 8.97 -6.20
N LEU A 102 5.61 8.57 -7.13
CA LEU A 102 6.72 7.66 -6.81
C LEU A 102 7.74 8.28 -5.86
N LYS A 103 8.09 9.57 -6.05
CA LYS A 103 8.98 10.29 -5.13
C LYS A 103 8.39 10.36 -3.73
N LYS A 104 7.10 10.70 -3.62
CA LYS A 104 6.39 10.77 -2.34
C LYS A 104 6.30 9.39 -1.66
N ALA A 105 6.16 8.32 -2.45
CA ALA A 105 6.17 6.96 -1.92
C ALA A 105 7.57 6.41 -1.55
N GLN A 106 8.64 7.21 -1.72
CA GLN A 106 9.95 6.83 -1.21
C GLN A 106 9.96 6.98 0.31
N VAL A 107 9.75 5.86 1.00
CA VAL A 107 9.99 5.78 2.44
C VAL A 107 11.49 6.04 2.67
N GLN A 108 11.83 7.15 3.31
CA GLN A 108 13.23 7.44 3.63
C GLN A 108 13.72 6.41 4.65
N LYS A 109 14.84 5.74 4.35
CA LYS A 109 15.58 5.03 5.40
C LYS A 109 16.06 6.09 6.38
N LEU A 110 15.54 6.07 7.61
CA LEU A 110 16.23 6.70 8.72
C LEU A 110 17.64 6.06 8.77
N GLY A 111 18.65 6.89 8.54
CA GLY A 111 20.06 6.51 8.61
C GLY A 111 20.48 6.14 10.03
#